data_AF-A0A9W4GAC8-F1
#
_entry.id   AF-A0A9W4GAC8-F1
#
_cell.length_a   1.000
_cell.length_b   1.000
_cell.length_c   1.000
_cell.angle_alpha   90.00
_cell.angle_beta   90.00
_cell.angle_gamma   90.00
#
_symmetry.space_group_name_H-M   'P 1'
#
loop_
_entity.id
_entity.type
_entity.pdbx_description
1 polymer ?
#
loop_
_entity_poly.entity_id
_entity_poly.type
_entity_poly.pdbx_seq_one_letter_code
_entity_poly.pdbx_strand_id
1 'polypeptide(L)'
;MFYSSSIEEEMKKFYNSLSEKDKRRYAAIEAQKLGWGGISYIIKLLGCTRNTIVRGIKELKELDEQTINDVRIRKKGGGRKSIFSTQIGIDEAFLEVLKSRTAGDPMNESIKWTNLTHKEIALGLKEAGFNISPPTVKKLLKKHGYVKRKAQKKQTTGINKDRNAQFENIARLDTLYREAGNPIISFDTKKKEVLGNLYRPGTLYTTEPVTTWDHDFGA
;
A
#
# COMPACT_ATOMS: atom_id res chain seq x y z
N MET A 1 36.49 46.92 4.91
CA MET A 1 36.31 45.49 4.54
C MET A 1 35.98 44.77 5.83
N PHE A 2 34.90 44.00 5.90
CA PHE A 2 34.39 43.49 7.19
C PHE A 2 35.12 42.21 7.63
N TYR A 3 35.35 41.27 6.71
CA TYR A 3 36.08 40.03 6.97
C TYR A 3 37.42 40.00 6.23
N SER A 4 38.34 39.15 6.69
CA SER A 4 39.60 38.86 5.98
C SER A 4 39.35 37.98 4.77
N SER A 5 40.24 38.02 3.77
CA SER A 5 40.10 37.24 2.53
C SER A 5 39.95 35.73 2.77
N SER A 6 40.67 35.19 3.78
CA SER A 6 40.55 33.77 4.16
C SER A 6 39.14 33.42 4.64
N ILE A 7 38.55 34.27 5.48
CA ILE A 7 37.19 34.06 6.00
C ILE A 7 36.16 34.20 4.87
N GLU A 8 36.34 35.18 3.98
CA GLU A 8 35.47 35.35 2.81
C GLU A 8 35.40 34.09 1.93
N GLU A 9 36.53 33.40 1.74
CA GLU A 9 36.56 32.13 1.01
C GLU A 9 35.85 30.99 1.74
N GLU A 10 36.06 30.86 3.06
CA GLU A 10 35.37 29.87 3.89
C GLU A 10 33.85 30.09 3.89
N MET A 11 33.42 31.35 4.03
CA MET A 11 32.01 31.74 3.95
C MET A 11 31.38 31.34 2.62
N LYS A 12 32.07 31.58 1.49
CA LYS A 12 31.58 31.17 0.17
C LYS A 12 31.47 29.65 0.04
N LYS A 13 32.47 28.90 0.52
CA LYS A 13 32.47 27.43 0.49
C LYS A 13 31.29 26.87 1.30
N PHE A 14 31.10 27.36 2.52
CA PHE A 14 29.99 26.94 3.37
C PHE A 14 28.64 27.35 2.78
N TYR A 15 28.50 28.60 2.34
CA TYR A 15 27.27 29.06 1.70
C TYR A 15 26.87 28.15 0.54
N ASN A 16 27.82 27.75 -0.30
CA ASN A 16 27.53 26.90 -1.45
C ASN A 16 27.09 25.47 -1.10
N SER A 17 27.50 24.92 0.04
CA SER A 17 27.07 23.58 0.49
C SER A 17 25.66 23.55 1.11
N LEU A 18 25.11 24.72 1.46
CA LEU A 18 23.80 24.82 2.11
C LEU A 18 22.61 24.69 1.15
N SER A 19 21.47 24.25 1.70
CA SER A 19 20.18 24.26 1.01
C SER A 19 19.69 25.69 0.74
N GLU A 20 18.74 25.89 -0.18
CA GLU A 20 18.19 27.23 -0.47
C GLU A 20 17.55 27.91 0.77
N LYS A 21 16.98 27.13 1.68
CA LYS A 21 16.43 27.60 2.96
C LYS A 21 17.55 28.10 3.88
N ASP A 22 18.61 27.33 3.99
CA ASP A 22 19.71 27.61 4.93
C ASP A 22 20.63 28.71 4.42
N LYS A 23 20.88 28.79 3.10
CA LYS A 23 21.55 29.91 2.43
C LYS A 23 20.92 31.24 2.83
N ARG A 24 19.58 31.34 2.77
CA ARG A 24 18.83 32.55 3.10
C ARG A 24 19.00 32.95 4.57
N ARG A 25 18.94 31.97 5.47
CA ARG A 25 19.10 32.18 6.92
C ARG A 25 20.53 32.56 7.28
N TYR A 26 21.52 31.86 6.72
CA TYR A 26 22.93 32.15 6.94
C TYR A 26 23.29 33.57 6.46
N ALA A 27 22.92 33.94 5.23
CA ALA A 27 23.16 35.28 4.71
C ALA A 27 22.47 36.38 5.56
N ALA A 28 21.31 36.09 6.13
CA ALA A 28 20.62 37.00 7.05
C ALA A 28 21.35 37.18 8.38
N ILE A 29 21.83 36.09 9.00
CA ILE A 29 22.63 36.14 10.23
C ILE A 29 23.90 36.97 10.00
N GLU A 30 24.64 36.68 8.93
CA GLU A 30 25.88 37.39 8.60
C GLU A 30 25.64 38.87 8.30
N ALA A 31 24.57 39.20 7.57
CA ALA A 31 24.22 40.59 7.31
C ALA A 31 23.83 41.35 8.59
N GLN A 32 23.16 40.70 9.55
CA GLN A 32 22.77 41.30 10.83
C GLN A 32 23.97 41.55 11.75
N LYS A 33 24.96 40.65 11.77
CA LYS A 33 26.20 40.81 12.56
C LYS A 33 26.96 42.10 12.20
N LEU A 34 26.93 42.49 10.93
CA LEU A 34 27.73 43.61 10.40
C LEU A 34 27.03 44.98 10.49
N GLY A 35 25.75 45.03 10.84
CA GLY A 35 25.01 46.29 11.01
C GLY A 35 24.89 47.13 9.71
N TRP A 36 25.21 48.43 9.78
CA TRP A 36 25.07 49.35 8.65
C TRP A 36 26.02 48.97 7.50
N GLY A 37 25.48 48.84 6.29
CA GLY A 37 26.24 48.39 5.12
C GLY A 37 26.47 46.87 5.02
N GLY A 38 26.17 46.11 6.08
CA GLY A 38 26.33 44.65 6.12
C GLY A 38 25.57 43.91 5.02
N ILE A 39 24.30 44.27 4.79
CA ILE A 39 23.49 43.70 3.70
C ILE A 39 24.15 43.90 2.33
N SER A 40 24.62 45.13 2.05
CA SER A 40 25.25 45.45 0.76
C SER A 40 26.57 44.69 0.57
N TYR A 41 27.34 44.50 1.64
CA TYR A 41 28.57 43.72 1.61
C TYR A 41 28.30 42.23 1.38
N ILE A 42 27.37 41.61 2.12
CA ILE A 42 27.02 40.19 1.99
C ILE A 42 26.42 39.87 0.62
N ILE A 43 25.64 40.79 0.03
CA ILE A 43 25.16 40.66 -1.36
C ILE A 43 26.33 40.52 -2.34
N LYS A 44 27.34 41.39 -2.22
CA LYS A 44 28.53 41.34 -3.08
C LYS A 44 29.36 40.09 -2.82
N LEU A 45 29.49 39.67 -1.56
CA LEU A 45 30.30 38.53 -1.17
C LEU A 45 29.71 37.19 -1.62
N LEU A 46 28.42 36.96 -1.34
CA LEU A 46 27.74 35.67 -1.56
C LEU A 46 26.96 35.61 -2.89
N GLY A 47 26.89 36.71 -3.65
CA GLY A 47 26.21 36.77 -4.94
C GLY A 47 24.69 36.54 -4.84
N CYS A 48 24.07 36.98 -3.75
CA CYS A 48 22.63 36.80 -3.50
C CYS A 48 21.85 38.12 -3.63
N THR A 49 20.51 38.04 -3.76
CA THR A 49 19.69 39.26 -3.88
C THR A 49 19.35 39.86 -2.52
N ARG A 50 19.07 41.17 -2.46
CA ARG A 50 18.58 41.82 -1.24
C ARG A 50 17.31 41.14 -0.69
N ASN A 51 16.39 40.72 -1.57
CA ASN A 51 15.17 40.02 -1.18
C ASN A 51 15.44 38.68 -0.49
N THR A 52 16.50 37.99 -0.89
CA THR A 52 16.98 36.73 -0.27
C THR A 52 17.32 36.94 1.19
N ILE A 53 18.08 38.00 1.51
CA ILE A 53 18.49 38.36 2.88
C ILE A 53 17.30 38.86 3.70
N VAL A 54 16.49 39.77 3.15
CA VAL A 54 15.30 40.31 3.85
C VAL A 54 14.33 39.19 4.22
N ARG A 55 14.09 38.25 3.29
CA ARG A 55 13.27 37.07 3.55
C ARG A 55 13.90 36.16 4.61
N GLY A 56 15.23 35.99 4.59
CA GLY A 56 15.96 35.26 5.62
C GLY A 56 15.79 35.88 7.01
N ILE A 57 15.90 37.20 7.14
CA ILE A 57 15.69 37.94 8.39
C ILE A 57 14.27 37.72 8.91
N LYS A 58 13.27 37.80 8.03
CA LYS A 58 11.87 37.53 8.39
C LYS A 58 11.68 36.09 8.87
N GLU A 59 12.21 35.12 8.13
CA GLU A 59 12.14 33.71 8.50
C GLU A 59 12.84 33.41 9.82
N LEU A 60 13.94 34.10 10.15
CA LEU A 60 14.63 33.95 11.43
C LEU A 60 13.80 34.47 12.61
N LYS A 61 13.00 35.53 12.41
CA LYS A 61 12.10 36.07 13.43
C LYS A 61 10.85 35.21 13.65
N GLU A 62 10.39 34.53 12.60
CA GLU A 62 9.19 33.67 12.61
C GLU A 62 9.52 32.18 12.88
N LEU A 63 10.75 31.86 13.29
CA LEU A 63 11.19 30.50 13.57
C LEU A 63 10.53 29.96 14.85
N ASP A 64 9.82 28.85 14.72
CA ASP A 64 9.31 28.03 15.82
C ASP A 64 10.05 26.68 15.88
N GLU A 65 10.01 25.99 17.02
CA GLU A 65 10.66 24.67 17.19
C GLU A 65 10.21 23.63 16.14
N GLN A 66 8.99 23.78 15.62
CA GLN A 66 8.42 22.92 14.59
C GLN A 66 9.04 23.18 13.20
N THR A 67 9.32 24.43 12.80
CA THR A 67 9.97 24.74 11.51
C THR A 67 11.48 24.55 11.51
N ILE A 68 12.11 24.48 12.69
CA ILE A 68 13.51 24.08 12.85
C ILE A 68 13.67 22.60 12.46
N ASN A 69 12.79 21.74 12.99
CA ASN A 69 12.82 20.30 12.75
C ASN A 69 12.19 19.87 11.42
N ASP A 70 11.60 20.80 10.65
CA ASP A 70 11.03 20.48 9.34
C ASP A 70 12.14 20.25 8.29
N VAL A 71 12.27 18.99 7.89
CA VAL A 71 13.16 18.51 6.83
C VAL A 71 12.76 19.08 5.45
N ARG A 72 11.53 19.58 5.27
CA ARG A 72 11.13 20.17 3.99
C ARG A 72 11.84 21.50 3.72
N ILE A 73 12.47 21.54 2.55
CA ILE A 73 13.08 22.75 1.98
C ILE A 73 12.01 23.76 1.52
N ARG A 74 10.85 23.27 1.03
CA ARG A 74 9.75 24.11 0.51
C ARG A 74 8.53 24.09 1.43
N LYS A 75 7.90 25.25 1.63
CA LYS A 75 6.61 25.37 2.34
C LYS A 75 5.52 24.54 1.62
N LYS A 76 4.57 24.00 2.40
CA LYS A 76 3.37 23.34 1.86
C LYS A 76 2.54 24.32 1.02
N GLY A 77 1.86 23.81 -0.01
CA GLY A 77 0.89 24.59 -0.80
C GLY A 77 1.26 24.87 -2.26
N GLY A 78 2.47 24.51 -2.71
CA GLY A 78 2.93 24.74 -4.10
C GLY A 78 2.52 23.67 -5.13
N GLY A 79 1.55 22.81 -4.82
CA GLY A 79 1.15 21.69 -5.68
C GLY A 79 -0.31 21.80 -6.16
N ARG A 80 -0.65 21.02 -7.20
CA ARG A 80 -2.05 20.88 -7.66
C ARG A 80 -2.93 20.48 -6.48
N LYS A 81 -3.96 21.29 -6.20
CA LYS A 81 -4.95 20.99 -5.15
C LYS A 81 -5.58 19.62 -5.42
N SER A 82 -5.82 18.87 -4.35
CA SER A 82 -6.44 17.56 -4.45
C SER A 82 -7.83 17.69 -5.08
N ILE A 83 -8.22 16.74 -5.95
CA ILE A 83 -9.58 16.74 -6.52
C ILE A 83 -10.65 16.65 -5.42
N PHE A 84 -10.33 16.00 -4.30
CA PHE A 84 -11.16 15.93 -3.09
C PHE A 84 -11.39 17.28 -2.41
N SER A 85 -10.48 18.23 -2.58
CA SER A 85 -10.63 19.60 -2.04
C SER A 85 -11.25 20.56 -3.05
N THR A 86 -11.34 20.17 -4.33
CA THR A 86 -11.80 21.04 -5.41
C THR A 86 -13.25 20.75 -5.79
N GLN A 87 -13.67 19.47 -5.75
CA GLN A 87 -15.05 19.06 -6.05
C GLN A 87 -15.80 18.77 -4.75
N ILE A 88 -16.63 19.72 -4.35
CA ILE A 88 -17.58 19.57 -3.24
C ILE A 88 -18.67 18.58 -3.67
N GLY A 89 -19.09 17.67 -2.78
CA GLY A 89 -20.15 16.70 -3.08
C GLY A 89 -19.68 15.38 -3.70
N ILE A 90 -18.37 15.22 -3.96
CA ILE A 90 -17.84 14.01 -4.63
C ILE A 90 -17.97 12.76 -3.76
N ASP A 91 -17.87 12.90 -2.44
CA ASP A 91 -17.95 11.78 -1.51
C ASP A 91 -19.39 11.26 -1.43
N GLU A 92 -20.36 12.16 -1.37
CA GLU A 92 -21.79 11.85 -1.34
C GLU A 92 -22.22 11.17 -2.65
N ALA A 93 -21.84 11.74 -3.79
CA ALA A 93 -22.12 11.15 -5.10
C ALA A 93 -21.48 9.75 -5.24
N PHE A 94 -20.25 9.58 -4.74
CA PHE A 94 -19.57 8.29 -4.74
C PHE A 94 -20.30 7.24 -3.90
N LEU A 95 -20.78 7.61 -2.71
CA LEU A 95 -21.55 6.72 -1.86
C LEU A 95 -22.90 6.36 -2.48
N GLU A 96 -23.56 7.30 -3.15
CA GLU A 96 -24.84 7.03 -3.82
C GLU A 96 -24.69 6.06 -4.99
N VAL A 97 -23.65 6.23 -5.83
CA VAL A 97 -23.31 5.29 -6.92
C VAL A 97 -23.06 3.87 -6.37
N LEU A 98 -22.49 3.78 -5.17
CA LEU A 98 -22.17 2.51 -4.52
C LEU A 98 -23.33 1.89 -3.76
N LYS A 99 -24.33 2.66 -3.32
CA LYS A 99 -25.43 2.21 -2.45
C LYS A 99 -26.19 1.00 -3.00
N SER A 100 -26.41 0.96 -4.32
CA SER A 100 -27.16 -0.12 -4.99
C SER A 100 -26.38 -1.42 -5.12
N ARG A 101 -25.04 -1.37 -5.10
CA ARG A 101 -24.14 -2.50 -5.40
C ARG A 101 -23.10 -2.76 -4.31
N THR A 102 -23.29 -2.16 -3.14
CA THR A 102 -22.48 -2.40 -1.95
C THR A 102 -23.21 -3.38 -1.06
N ALA A 103 -22.61 -4.53 -0.84
CA ALA A 103 -23.04 -5.49 0.16
C ALA A 103 -22.02 -5.52 1.29
N GLY A 104 -22.46 -5.93 2.46
CA GLY A 104 -21.64 -5.96 3.66
C GLY A 104 -21.99 -7.12 4.56
N ASP A 105 -21.22 -7.26 5.63
CA ASP A 105 -21.53 -8.21 6.69
C ASP A 105 -22.59 -7.59 7.62
N PRO A 106 -23.79 -8.20 7.78
CA PRO A 106 -24.84 -7.66 8.64
C PRO A 106 -24.44 -7.59 10.12
N MET A 107 -23.42 -8.35 10.56
CA MET A 107 -22.87 -8.25 11.91
C MET A 107 -21.68 -7.29 12.02
N ASN A 108 -21.12 -6.83 10.90
CA ASN A 108 -19.95 -5.95 10.90
C ASN A 108 -20.03 -4.89 9.80
N GLU A 109 -20.52 -3.71 10.17
CA GLU A 109 -20.67 -2.55 9.29
C GLU A 109 -19.35 -2.05 8.67
N SER A 110 -18.20 -2.44 9.24
CA SER A 110 -16.87 -2.09 8.68
C SER A 110 -16.50 -2.93 7.45
N ILE A 111 -17.19 -4.05 7.21
CA ILE A 111 -16.93 -4.94 6.09
C ILE A 111 -17.91 -4.62 4.97
N LYS A 112 -17.42 -3.90 3.96
CA LYS A 112 -18.16 -3.56 2.75
C LYS A 112 -17.44 -4.10 1.51
N TRP A 113 -18.19 -4.56 0.52
CA TRP A 113 -17.69 -4.96 -0.78
C TRP A 113 -18.62 -4.50 -1.89
N THR A 114 -18.04 -4.17 -3.04
CA THR A 114 -18.77 -3.84 -4.26
C THR A 114 -18.26 -4.72 -5.40
N ASN A 115 -19.16 -5.08 -6.31
CA ASN A 115 -18.79 -5.77 -7.55
C ASN A 115 -18.44 -4.80 -8.70
N LEU A 116 -18.49 -3.48 -8.47
CA LEU A 116 -18.15 -2.48 -9.47
C LEU A 116 -16.64 -2.34 -9.65
N THR A 117 -16.23 -2.29 -10.92
CA THR A 117 -14.87 -1.94 -11.32
C THR A 117 -14.63 -0.43 -11.21
N HIS A 118 -13.37 -0.03 -11.13
CA HIS A 118 -13.00 1.40 -11.09
C HIS A 118 -13.51 2.19 -12.30
N LYS A 119 -13.69 1.56 -13.46
CA LYS A 119 -14.22 2.20 -14.68
C LYS A 119 -15.72 2.44 -14.56
N GLU A 120 -16.47 1.47 -14.06
CA GLU A 120 -17.92 1.60 -13.87
C GLU A 120 -18.24 2.64 -12.81
N ILE A 121 -17.48 2.71 -11.71
CA ILE A 121 -17.64 3.76 -10.70
C ILE A 121 -17.33 5.14 -11.28
N ALA A 122 -16.29 5.26 -12.12
CA ALA A 122 -15.99 6.51 -12.80
C ALA A 122 -17.11 6.94 -13.77
N LEU A 123 -17.75 5.97 -14.45
CA LEU A 123 -18.88 6.23 -15.33
C LEU A 123 -20.11 6.70 -14.54
N GLY A 124 -20.47 6.01 -13.45
CA GLY A 124 -21.59 6.42 -12.59
C GLY A 124 -21.36 7.80 -11.96
N LEU A 125 -20.11 8.12 -11.61
CA LEU A 125 -19.78 9.47 -11.13
C LEU A 125 -19.84 10.52 -12.24
N LYS A 126 -19.51 10.17 -13.49
CA LYS A 126 -19.67 11.05 -14.64
C LYS A 126 -21.15 11.37 -14.89
N GLU A 127 -22.04 10.39 -14.75
CA GLU A 127 -23.50 10.58 -14.83
C GLU A 127 -24.01 11.49 -13.70
N ALA A 128 -23.41 11.41 -12.50
CA ALA A 128 -23.66 12.32 -11.39
C ALA A 128 -23.00 13.71 -11.54
N GLY A 129 -22.38 14.02 -12.69
CA GLY A 129 -21.75 15.32 -12.98
C GLY A 129 -20.28 15.46 -12.56
N PHE A 130 -19.66 14.39 -12.03
CA PHE A 130 -18.27 14.39 -11.59
C PHE A 130 -17.37 13.67 -12.60
N ASN A 131 -16.61 14.46 -13.38
CA ASN A 131 -15.65 13.89 -14.32
C ASN A 131 -14.36 13.46 -13.60
N ILE A 132 -14.24 12.18 -13.27
CA ILE A 132 -13.08 11.61 -12.58
C ILE A 132 -12.47 10.41 -13.30
N SER A 133 -11.16 10.22 -13.09
CA SER A 133 -10.42 9.10 -13.67
C SER A 133 -10.43 7.86 -12.75
N PRO A 134 -10.29 6.64 -13.29
CA PRO A 134 -10.20 5.41 -12.48
C PRO A 134 -9.12 5.42 -11.36
N PRO A 135 -7.93 6.04 -11.54
CA PRO A 135 -6.97 6.22 -10.44
C PRO A 135 -7.49 7.09 -9.29
N THR A 136 -8.37 8.06 -9.59
CA THR A 136 -9.02 8.89 -8.58
C THR A 136 -10.06 8.08 -7.81
N VAL A 137 -10.83 7.22 -8.50
CA VAL A 137 -11.73 6.25 -7.87
C VAL A 137 -11.00 5.33 -6.90
N LYS A 138 -9.80 4.84 -7.26
CA LYS A 138 -8.99 4.01 -6.35
C LYS A 138 -8.67 4.74 -5.04
N LYS A 139 -8.41 6.05 -5.12
CA LYS A 139 -8.17 6.89 -3.94
C LYS A 139 -9.46 7.10 -3.13
N LEU A 140 -10.61 7.26 -3.78
CA LEU A 140 -11.92 7.32 -3.11
C LEU A 140 -12.25 6.03 -2.36
N LEU A 141 -12.11 4.88 -3.01
CA LEU A 141 -12.29 3.57 -2.39
C LEU A 141 -11.43 3.42 -1.14
N LYS A 142 -10.14 3.80 -1.21
CA LYS A 142 -9.24 3.78 -0.05
C LYS A 142 -9.68 4.74 1.06
N LYS A 143 -10.10 5.96 0.71
CA LYS A 143 -10.59 6.97 1.67
C LYS A 143 -11.81 6.47 2.45
N HIS A 144 -12.72 5.76 1.76
CA HIS A 144 -13.96 5.20 2.33
C HIS A 144 -13.81 3.76 2.86
N GLY A 145 -12.58 3.27 3.06
CA GLY A 145 -12.32 1.99 3.73
C GLY A 145 -12.50 0.73 2.88
N TYR A 146 -12.69 0.84 1.56
CA TYR A 146 -12.75 -0.32 0.68
C TYR A 146 -11.35 -0.88 0.44
N VAL A 147 -11.21 -2.19 0.65
CA VAL A 147 -9.94 -2.92 0.47
C VAL A 147 -10.14 -4.06 -0.52
N LYS A 148 -9.16 -4.25 -1.41
CA LYS A 148 -9.16 -5.39 -2.34
C LYS A 148 -8.92 -6.67 -1.56
N ARG A 149 -9.91 -7.56 -1.54
CA ARG A 149 -9.81 -8.90 -0.91
C ARG A 149 -9.82 -9.98 -1.98
N LYS A 150 -9.12 -11.09 -1.73
CA LYS A 150 -9.19 -12.30 -2.55
C LYS A 150 -10.32 -13.18 -2.00
N ALA A 151 -11.17 -13.71 -2.87
CA ALA A 151 -12.15 -14.71 -2.46
C ALA A 151 -11.43 -15.91 -1.84
N GLN A 152 -11.78 -16.25 -0.60
CA GLN A 152 -11.30 -17.47 0.06
C GLN A 152 -12.37 -18.54 -0.06
N LYS A 153 -12.01 -19.71 -0.59
CA LYS A 153 -12.88 -20.90 -0.59
C LYS A 153 -12.93 -21.48 0.84
N LYS A 154 -13.63 -20.78 1.75
CA LYS A 154 -13.83 -21.19 3.15
C LYS A 154 -15.22 -21.77 3.42
N GLN A 155 -16.13 -21.71 2.44
CA GLN A 155 -17.40 -22.43 2.54
C GLN A 155 -17.14 -23.91 2.25
N THR A 156 -17.30 -24.76 3.28
CA THR A 156 -17.40 -26.21 3.13
C THR A 156 -18.61 -26.53 2.27
N THR A 157 -18.41 -27.28 1.19
CA THR A 157 -19.50 -27.78 0.36
C THR A 157 -20.27 -28.84 1.13
N GLY A 158 -21.50 -28.52 1.55
CA GLY A 158 -22.50 -29.49 2.03
C GLY A 158 -22.47 -29.82 3.53
N ILE A 159 -23.66 -29.85 4.14
CA ILE A 159 -23.91 -30.50 5.43
C ILE A 159 -24.11 -31.98 5.13
N ASN A 160 -23.13 -32.83 5.50
CA ASN A 160 -23.30 -34.28 5.45
C ASN A 160 -23.92 -34.74 6.78
N LYS A 161 -25.11 -35.36 6.71
CA LYS A 161 -25.89 -35.82 7.88
C LYS A 161 -25.09 -36.77 8.78
N ASP A 162 -24.19 -37.56 8.19
CA ASP A 162 -23.43 -38.60 8.91
C ASP A 162 -22.03 -38.15 9.33
N ARG A 163 -21.69 -36.86 9.11
CA ARG A 163 -20.37 -36.33 9.46
C ARG A 163 -20.06 -36.50 10.94
N ASN A 164 -21.03 -36.19 11.81
CA ASN A 164 -20.83 -36.34 13.25
C ASN A 164 -20.70 -37.81 13.65
N ALA A 165 -21.56 -38.69 13.09
CA ALA A 165 -21.50 -40.13 13.32
C ALA A 165 -20.15 -40.73 12.89
N GLN A 166 -19.54 -40.21 11.81
CA GLN A 166 -18.19 -40.60 11.39
C GLN A 166 -17.14 -40.21 12.43
N PHE A 167 -17.16 -38.98 12.96
CA PHE A 167 -16.22 -38.54 14.00
C PHE A 167 -16.41 -39.31 15.31
N GLU A 168 -17.65 -39.58 15.70
CA GLU A 168 -17.96 -40.37 16.89
C GLU A 168 -17.47 -41.81 16.75
N ASN A 169 -17.64 -42.43 15.57
CA ASN A 169 -17.12 -43.77 15.34
C ASN A 169 -15.58 -43.80 15.29
N ILE A 170 -14.94 -42.78 14.71
CA ILE A 170 -13.48 -42.64 14.76
C ILE A 170 -13.00 -42.49 16.21
N ALA A 171 -13.65 -41.64 17.02
CA ALA A 171 -13.29 -41.44 18.41
C ALA A 171 -13.48 -42.70 19.26
N ARG A 172 -14.56 -43.45 19.02
CA ARG A 172 -14.82 -44.75 19.66
C ARG A 172 -13.73 -45.76 19.32
N LEU A 173 -13.36 -45.87 18.04
CA LEU A 173 -12.31 -46.77 17.59
C LEU A 173 -10.94 -46.35 18.13
N ASP A 174 -10.59 -45.06 18.10
CA ASP A 174 -9.35 -44.52 18.66
C ASP A 174 -9.20 -44.89 20.14
N THR A 175 -10.25 -44.70 20.93
CA THR A 175 -10.25 -45.05 22.37
C THR A 175 -10.01 -46.56 22.57
N LEU A 176 -10.76 -47.41 21.86
CA LEU A 176 -10.63 -48.87 21.95
C LEU A 176 -9.24 -49.36 21.56
N TYR A 177 -8.65 -48.81 20.49
CA TYR A 177 -7.32 -49.22 20.05
C TYR A 177 -6.20 -48.69 20.96
N ARG A 178 -6.36 -47.51 21.59
CA ARG A 178 -5.44 -47.01 22.62
C ARG A 178 -5.43 -47.90 23.85
N GLU A 179 -6.60 -48.29 24.35
CA GLU A 179 -6.73 -49.16 25.52
C GLU A 179 -6.13 -50.55 25.28
N ALA A 180 -6.26 -51.07 24.07
CA ALA A 180 -5.62 -52.30 23.65
C ALA A 180 -4.10 -52.18 23.36
N GLY A 181 -3.50 -51.01 23.59
CA GLY A 181 -2.07 -50.76 23.38
C GLY A 181 -1.63 -50.73 21.91
N ASN A 182 -2.57 -50.62 20.96
CA ASN A 182 -2.25 -50.65 19.54
C ASN A 182 -1.76 -49.28 19.04
N PRO A 183 -0.81 -49.24 18.10
CA PRO A 183 -0.39 -47.99 17.47
C PRO A 183 -1.50 -47.44 16.57
N ILE A 184 -1.77 -46.14 16.69
CA ILE A 184 -2.77 -45.45 15.89
C ILE A 184 -2.06 -44.62 14.84
N ILE A 185 -2.32 -44.91 13.58
CA ILE A 185 -1.70 -44.22 12.45
C ILE A 185 -2.80 -43.69 11.54
N SER A 186 -2.85 -42.38 11.38
CA SER A 186 -3.78 -41.70 10.48
C SER A 186 -3.10 -41.45 9.15
N PHE A 187 -3.65 -42.00 8.07
CA PHE A 187 -3.21 -41.73 6.71
C PHE A 187 -4.33 -41.06 5.92
N ASP A 188 -4.03 -39.92 5.32
CA ASP A 188 -4.89 -39.24 4.36
C ASP A 188 -4.36 -39.53 2.96
N THR A 189 -5.14 -40.22 2.13
CA THR A 189 -4.78 -40.47 0.74
C THR A 189 -5.46 -39.45 -0.15
N LYS A 190 -4.65 -38.60 -0.77
CA LYS A 190 -5.13 -37.74 -1.86
C LYS A 190 -5.02 -38.53 -3.15
N LYS A 191 -6.14 -38.82 -3.81
CA LYS A 191 -6.20 -39.51 -5.10
C LYS A 191 -5.22 -38.84 -6.08
N LYS A 192 -4.12 -39.53 -6.41
CA LYS A 192 -3.07 -39.01 -7.31
C LYS A 192 -2.64 -39.99 -8.40
N GLU A 193 -2.96 -41.29 -8.31
CA GLU A 193 -2.62 -42.27 -9.34
C GLU A 193 -3.83 -43.12 -9.71
N VAL A 194 -3.93 -43.45 -11.01
CA VAL A 194 -4.98 -44.32 -11.54
C VAL A 194 -4.52 -45.76 -11.33
N LEU A 195 -5.14 -46.46 -10.39
CA LEU A 195 -4.85 -47.86 -10.10
C LEU A 195 -5.64 -48.75 -11.09
N GLY A 196 -4.97 -49.68 -11.76
CA GLY A 196 -5.56 -50.56 -12.77
C GLY A 196 -4.53 -51.15 -13.75
N ASN A 197 -5.02 -52.01 -14.66
CA ASN A 197 -4.22 -52.61 -15.74
C ASN A 197 -4.04 -51.64 -16.93
N LEU A 198 -3.49 -50.47 -16.62
CA LEU A 198 -3.35 -49.33 -17.52
C LEU A 198 -1.93 -49.27 -18.08
N TYR A 199 -1.79 -48.72 -19.28
CA TYR A 199 -0.50 -48.60 -19.94
C TYR A 199 0.46 -47.72 -19.13
N ARG A 200 1.71 -48.18 -18.96
CA ARG A 200 2.78 -47.40 -18.35
C ARG A 200 4.01 -47.41 -19.26
N PRO A 201 4.65 -46.25 -19.50
CA PRO A 201 5.83 -46.19 -20.35
C PRO A 201 7.02 -46.91 -19.67
N GLY A 202 7.63 -47.88 -20.37
CA GLY A 202 8.78 -48.65 -19.90
C GLY A 202 8.90 -50.03 -20.58
N THR A 203 9.96 -50.77 -20.26
CA THR A 203 10.18 -52.14 -20.74
C THR A 203 10.54 -53.08 -19.59
N LEU A 204 10.12 -54.34 -19.72
CA LEU A 204 10.25 -55.38 -18.70
C LEU A 204 10.70 -56.68 -19.39
N TYR A 205 11.52 -57.48 -18.72
CA TYR A 205 11.85 -58.84 -19.18
C TYR A 205 10.79 -59.81 -18.67
N THR A 206 10.06 -60.43 -19.58
CA THR A 206 8.97 -61.35 -19.26
C THR A 206 8.91 -62.48 -20.29
N THR A 207 8.49 -63.67 -19.86
CA THR A 207 8.33 -64.85 -20.71
C THR A 207 7.04 -64.82 -21.53
N GLU A 208 6.07 -63.97 -21.18
CA GLU A 208 4.80 -63.81 -21.89
C GLU A 208 4.38 -62.33 -22.03
N PRO A 209 3.53 -61.97 -23.02
CA PRO A 209 3.07 -60.60 -23.21
C PRO A 209 2.14 -60.13 -22.09
N VAL A 210 2.41 -58.96 -21.50
CA VAL A 210 1.50 -58.30 -20.55
C VAL A 210 0.50 -57.44 -21.32
N THR A 211 -0.78 -57.77 -21.23
CA THR A 211 -1.86 -57.02 -21.87
C THR A 211 -2.36 -55.89 -20.96
N THR A 212 -2.69 -54.73 -21.54
CA THR A 212 -3.26 -53.57 -20.83
C THR A 212 -4.54 -53.12 -21.54
N TRP A 213 -5.39 -52.35 -20.86
CA TRP A 213 -6.59 -51.78 -21.47
C TRP A 213 -6.19 -50.73 -22.52
N ASP A 214 -6.89 -50.69 -23.66
CA ASP A 214 -6.63 -49.75 -24.76
C ASP A 214 -6.97 -48.29 -24.38
N HIS A 215 -7.79 -48.11 -23.34
CA HIS A 215 -8.21 -46.79 -22.89
C HIS A 215 -8.11 -46.65 -21.37
N ASP A 216 -7.46 -45.56 -20.94
CA ASP A 216 -7.32 -45.18 -19.54
C ASP A 216 -8.48 -44.29 -19.09
N PHE A 217 -9.64 -44.88 -18.81
CA PHE A 217 -10.73 -44.15 -18.17
C PHE A 217 -10.65 -44.31 -16.64
N GLY A 218 -10.41 -43.20 -15.94
CA GLY A 218 -10.44 -43.17 -14.48
C GLY A 218 -11.86 -43.26 -13.94
N ALA A 219 -12.16 -44.29 -13.14
CA ALA A 219 -13.32 -44.31 -12.25
C ALA A 219 -13.08 -43.42 -11.01
#